data_AF-A0ABD5DER4-F1
#
_entry.id   AF-A0ABD5DER4-F1
#
_cell.length_a   1.000
_cell.length_b   1.000
_cell.length_c   1.000
_cell.angle_alpha   90.00
_cell.angle_beta   90.00
_cell.angle_gamma   90.00
#
_symmetry.space_group_name_H-M   'P 1'
#
loop_
_entity.id
_entity.type
_entity.pdbx_description
1 polymer ?
#
loop_
_entity_poly.entity_id
_entity_poly.type
_entity_poly.pdbx_seq_one_letter_code
_entity_poly.pdbx_strand_id
1 'polypeptide(L)'
;LWPVFESNRWLLNDVCRLAVENLLYAARKRGLEPGIFCAIHTYGRRLNWHPHVHVSVTCGGLNKHGQWKKLSFLKDAMRSRWMWNMRQL
;
A
#
# COMPACT_ATOMS: atom_id res chain seq x y z
N LEU A 1 4.83 -0.87 -17.98
CA LEU A 1 5.07 -0.68 -16.54
C LEU A 1 6.13 -1.66 -16.01
N TRP A 2 6.02 -2.97 -16.22
CA TRP A 2 6.98 -3.94 -15.66
C TRP A 2 8.43 -3.81 -16.16
N PRO A 3 8.71 -3.52 -17.44
CA PRO A 3 10.08 -3.26 -17.88
C PRO A 3 10.74 -2.06 -17.18
N VAL A 4 9.94 -1.06 -16.77
CA VAL A 4 10.46 0.10 -16.02
C VAL A 4 11.00 -0.35 -14.67
N PHE A 5 10.25 -1.14 -13.92
CA PHE A 5 10.71 -1.68 -12.64
C PHE A 5 11.83 -2.72 -12.77
N GLU A 6 11.91 -3.40 -13.92
CA GLU A 6 12.99 -4.35 -14.21
C GLU A 6 14.32 -3.62 -14.36
N SER A 7 14.33 -2.58 -15.20
CA SER A 7 15.52 -1.76 -15.45
C SER A 7 15.86 -0.82 -14.28
N ASN A 8 14.88 -0.47 -13.44
CA ASN A 8 15.03 0.49 -12.35
C ASN A 8 14.61 -0.13 -11.00
N ARG A 9 15.36 -1.15 -10.53
CA ARG A 9 14.96 -1.95 -9.36
C ARG A 9 14.83 -1.15 -8.07
N TRP A 10 15.46 0.02 -7.94
CA TRP A 10 15.28 0.89 -6.77
C TRP A 10 13.83 1.39 -6.61
N LEU A 11 13.09 1.54 -7.72
CA LEU A 11 11.69 1.95 -7.71
C LEU A 11 10.78 0.89 -7.06
N LEU A 12 11.24 -0.36 -6.89
CA LEU A 12 10.48 -1.40 -6.18
C LEU A 12 10.19 -1.00 -4.72
N ASN A 13 11.11 -0.27 -4.08
CA ASN A 13 10.90 0.25 -2.72
C ASN A 13 9.75 1.26 -2.69
N ASP A 14 9.62 2.08 -3.74
CA ASP A 14 8.55 3.06 -3.84
C ASP A 14 7.16 2.42 -4.01
N VAL A 15 7.07 1.27 -4.69
CA VAL A 15 5.79 0.54 -4.83
C VAL A 15 5.23 0.17 -3.46
N CYS A 16 6.06 -0.37 -2.56
CA CYS A 16 5.65 -0.67 -1.19
C CYS A 16 5.29 0.60 -0.41
N ARG A 17 6.14 1.63 -0.48
CA ARG A 17 5.95 2.89 0.23
C ARG A 17 4.63 3.55 -0.15
N LEU A 18 4.34 3.68 -1.45
CA LEU A 18 3.11 4.30 -1.94
C LEU A 18 1.85 3.51 -1.55
N ALA A 19 1.95 2.19 -1.41
CA ALA A 19 0.83 1.35 -1.01
C ALA A 19 0.47 1.59 0.46
N VAL A 20 1.50 1.64 1.30
CA VAL A 20 1.37 1.96 2.74
C VAL A 20 0.88 3.39 2.93
N GLU A 21 1.45 4.37 2.22
CA GLU A 21 1.03 5.78 2.30
C GLU A 21 -0.43 6.00 1.92
N ASN A 22 -0.95 5.24 0.95
CA ASN A 22 -2.35 5.30 0.55
C ASN A 22 -3.29 4.89 1.70
N LEU A 23 -2.96 3.80 2.40
CA LEU A 23 -3.72 3.33 3.57
C LEU A 23 -3.58 4.30 4.76
N LEU A 24 -2.36 4.75 5.03
CA LEU A 24 -2.09 5.72 6.09
C LEU A 24 -2.82 7.05 5.84
N TYR A 25 -2.89 7.52 4.59
CA TYR A 25 -3.67 8.70 4.24
C TYR A 25 -5.14 8.55 4.63
N ALA A 26 -5.76 7.41 4.29
CA ALA A 26 -7.15 7.15 4.63
C ALA A 26 -7.38 6.99 6.14
N ALA A 27 -6.45 6.37 6.86
CA ALA A 27 -6.53 6.20 8.31
C ALA A 27 -6.34 7.53 9.06
N ARG A 28 -5.35 8.34 8.65
CA ARG A 28 -5.08 9.66 9.24
C ARG A 28 -6.23 10.64 9.07
N LYS A 29 -6.97 10.58 7.96
CA LYS A 29 -8.22 11.34 7.79
C LYS A 29 -9.28 11.07 8.86
N ARG A 30 -9.17 9.94 9.56
CA ARG A 30 -10.06 9.53 10.65
C ARG A 30 -9.37 9.62 12.02
N GLY A 31 -8.15 10.15 12.07
CA GLY A 31 -7.35 10.24 13.30
C GLY A 31 -6.98 8.87 13.88
N LEU A 32 -6.82 7.85 13.04
CA LEU A 32 -6.50 6.49 13.46
C LEU A 32 -5.13 6.04 12.93
N GLU A 33 -4.41 5.31 13.77
CA GLU A 33 -3.14 4.66 13.47
C GLU A 33 -3.33 3.14 13.38
N PRO A 34 -3.36 2.56 12.18
CA PRO A 34 -3.51 1.13 11.98
C PRO A 34 -2.15 0.41 11.97
N GLY A 35 -2.14 -0.89 12.28
CA GLY A 35 -1.01 -1.76 11.97
C GLY A 35 -1.00 -2.10 10.48
N ILE A 36 0.16 -2.01 9.83
CA ILE A 36 0.33 -2.33 8.40
C ILE A 36 1.57 -3.20 8.20
N PHE A 37 1.43 -4.25 7.40
CA PHE A 37 2.54 -5.05 6.88
C PHE A 37 2.49 -5.05 5.35
N CYS A 38 3.63 -4.85 4.70
CA CYS A 38 3.75 -4.76 3.25
C CYS A 38 4.95 -5.58 2.78
N ALA A 39 4.74 -6.42 1.76
CA ALA A 39 5.78 -7.21 1.13
C ALA A 39 5.73 -7.04 -0.39
N ILE A 40 6.89 -6.95 -1.02
CA ILE A 40 7.01 -6.95 -2.49
C ILE A 40 7.49 -8.30 -2.97
N HIS A 41 6.78 -8.85 -3.95
CA HIS A 41 7.18 -10.04 -4.68
C HIS A 41 7.53 -9.63 -6.11
N THR A 42 8.70 -10.05 -6.59
CA THR A 42 9.22 -9.67 -7.92
C THR A 42 8.84 -10.66 -9.02
N TYR A 43 8.60 -11.91 -8.66
CA TYR A 43 8.28 -12.99 -9.59
C TYR A 43 6.87 -13.54 -9.36
N GLY A 44 6.20 -13.87 -10.47
CA GLY A 44 4.94 -14.60 -10.44
C GLY A 44 5.13 -16.10 -10.22
N ARG A 45 4.03 -16.84 -10.13
CA ARG A 45 4.03 -18.31 -9.95
C ARG A 45 4.85 -19.07 -11.00
N ARG A 46 4.95 -18.53 -12.22
CA ARG A 46 5.71 -19.13 -13.33
C ARG A 46 7.16 -18.61 -13.42
N LEU A 47 7.66 -17.94 -12.39
CA LEU A 47 8.97 -17.27 -12.36
C LEU A 47 9.16 -16.22 -13.47
N ASN A 48 8.07 -15.70 -14.00
CA ASN A 48 8.09 -14.56 -14.91
C ASN A 48 8.16 -13.25 -14.11
N TRP A 49 8.86 -12.26 -14.66
CA TRP A 49 8.94 -10.92 -14.07
C TRP A 49 7.52 -10.34 -13.90
N HIS A 50 7.11 -10.14 -12.65
CA HIS A 50 5.75 -9.72 -12.29
C HIS A 50 5.75 -9.07 -10.90
N PRO A 51 6.33 -7.85 -10.78
CA PRO A 51 6.42 -7.20 -9.49
C PRO A 51 5.03 -6.80 -8.98
N HIS A 52 4.69 -7.24 -7.78
CA HIS A 52 3.42 -6.95 -7.12
C HIS A 52 3.62 -6.85 -5.61
N VAL A 53 2.73 -6.11 -4.94
CA VAL A 53 2.77 -5.92 -3.48
C VAL A 53 1.60 -6.62 -2.81
N HIS A 54 1.89 -7.24 -1.67
CA HIS A 54 0.91 -7.76 -0.72
C HIS A 54 0.89 -6.83 0.48
N VAL A 55 -0.29 -6.34 0.83
CA VAL A 55 -0.45 -5.43 1.98
C VAL A 55 -1.55 -5.95 2.88
N SER A 56 -1.22 -6.11 4.15
CA SER A 56 -2.18 -6.40 5.21
C SER A 56 -2.30 -5.20 6.12
N VAL A 57 -3.51 -4.86 6.50
CA VAL A 57 -3.83 -3.74 7.39
C VAL A 57 -4.87 -4.20 8.40
N THR A 58 -4.72 -3.77 9.64
CA THR A 58 -5.67 -4.09 10.70
C THR A 58 -7.06 -3.50 10.39
N CYS A 59 -8.13 -4.21 10.75
CA CYS A 59 -9.52 -3.74 10.65
C CYS A 59 -9.89 -2.65 11.68
N GLY A 60 -8.88 -1.96 12.21
CA GLY A 60 -8.96 -0.95 13.24
C GLY A 60 -7.62 -0.25 13.43
N GLY A 61 -7.61 0.76 14.28
CA GLY A 61 -6.40 1.49 14.65
C GLY A 61 -6.59 2.24 15.95
N LEU A 62 -5.49 2.68 16.54
CA LEU A 62 -5.49 3.48 17.76
C LEU A 62 -5.77 4.95 17.43
N ASN A 63 -6.60 5.60 18.22
CA ASN A 63 -6.72 7.06 18.18
C ASN A 63 -5.61 7.74 19.03
N LYS A 64 -5.59 9.07 19.06
CA LYS A 64 -4.64 9.86 19.87
C LYS A 64 -4.66 9.58 21.39
N HIS A 65 -5.69 8.88 21.89
CA HIS A 65 -5.83 8.49 23.29
C HIS A 65 -5.47 7.00 23.52
N GLY A 66 -4.89 6.33 22.52
CA GLY A 66 -4.57 4.90 22.60
C GLY A 66 -5.80 3.99 22.58
N GLN A 67 -6.96 4.48 22.17
CA GLN A 67 -8.18 3.66 22.11
C GLN A 67 -8.34 3.03 20.73
N TRP A 68 -8.58 1.72 20.70
CA TRP A 68 -8.88 1.00 19.47
C TRP A 68 -10.23 1.43 18.89
N LYS A 69 -10.26 1.75 17.59
CA LYS A 69 -11.48 2.06 16.83
C LYS A 69 -11.50 1.25 15.53
N LYS A 70 -12.70 0.87 15.09
CA LYS A 70 -12.90 0.14 13.83
C LYS A 70 -12.51 1.01 12.64
N LEU A 71 -11.82 0.42 11.68
CA LEU A 71 -11.38 1.07 10.46
C LEU A 71 -11.66 0.13 9.28
N SER A 72 -12.30 0.65 8.25
CA SER A 72 -12.55 -0.07 7.00
C SER A 72 -12.19 0.78 5.79
N PHE A 73 -11.77 0.14 4.72
CA PHE A 73 -11.32 0.83 3.51
C PHE A 73 -12.29 0.56 2.36
N LEU A 74 -12.67 1.62 1.64
CA LEU A 74 -13.45 1.47 0.42
C LEU A 74 -12.51 1.08 -0.72
N LYS A 75 -12.71 -0.12 -1.25
CA LYS A 75 -11.85 -0.71 -2.30
C LYS A 75 -11.60 0.24 -3.46
N ASP A 76 -12.66 0.84 -4.01
CA ASP A 76 -12.55 1.68 -5.21
C ASP A 76 -11.85 3.01 -4.92
N ALA A 77 -12.10 3.61 -3.74
CA ALA A 77 -11.38 4.81 -3.32
C ALA A 77 -9.88 4.53 -3.15
N MET A 78 -9.52 3.39 -2.56
CA MET A 78 -8.12 2.98 -2.39
C MET A 78 -7.47 2.73 -3.75
N ARG A 79 -8.16 2.03 -4.66
CA ARG A 79 -7.67 1.76 -6.02
C ARG A 79 -7.43 3.06 -6.80
N SER A 80 -8.38 3.99 -6.77
CA SER A 80 -8.26 5.26 -7.50
C SER A 80 -7.07 6.09 -7.03
N ARG A 81 -6.89 6.23 -5.72
CA ARG A 81 -5.73 6.95 -5.16
C ARG A 81 -4.42 6.22 -5.40
N TRP A 82 -4.40 4.88 -5.32
CA TRP A 82 -3.24 4.08 -5.67
C TRP A 82 -2.79 4.33 -7.12
N MET A 83 -3.72 4.26 -8.08
CA MET A 83 -3.40 4.52 -9.48
C MET A 83 -2.89 5.93 -9.69
N TRP A 84 -3.43 6.92 -8.97
CA TRP A 84 -2.94 8.29 -9.02
C TRP A 84 -1.51 8.41 -8.49
N ASN A 85 -1.22 7.85 -7.32
CA ASN A 85 0.13 7.81 -6.72
C ASN A 85 1.16 7.16 -7.66
N MET A 86 0.82 6.00 -8.25
CA MET A 86 1.72 5.26 -9.14
C MET A 86 2.04 6.00 -10.45
N ARG A 87 1.20 6.95 -10.87
CA ARG A 87 1.46 7.80 -12.05
C ARG A 87 2.37 8.99 -11.75
N GLN A 88 2.66 9.25 -10.47
CA GLN A 88 3.59 10.32 -10.06
C GLN A 88 5.03 9.81 -9.90
N LEU A 89 5.24 8.49 -9.98
CA LEU A 89 6.55 7.85 -10.12
C LEU A 89 7.06 7.98 -11.54
#